data_AF-A0A1B2LWJ8-F1
#
_entry.id   AF-A0A1B2LWJ8-F1
#
_cell.length_a   1.000
_cell.length_b   1.000
_cell.length_c   1.000
_cell.angle_alpha   90.00
_cell.angle_beta   90.00
_cell.angle_gamma   90.00
#
_symmetry.space_group_name_H-M   'P 1'
#
loop_
_entity.id
_entity.type
_entity.pdbx_description
1 polymer ?
#
loop_
_entity_poly.entity_id
_entity_poly.type
_entity_poly.pdbx_seq_one_letter_code
_entity_poly.pdbx_strand_id
1 'polypeptide(L)'
;MYYWNQTNFEGLQRIAEYYQEHPDFKLFAAYCYYREKGLRKIALEKIQAFIQHCQTASMAQQLHIALQLLNLIAQHPNIHQLMSQPLQQYLLNLMQQAIQQYPHTACYYQWLGYLTHDLALYQKAYALDPQNQNCLEKIIQFYIQQIDWQTHHLCESFFIGELKHCLDKLQQLKQYIAQFSQQSDRRYYQQQYQYYQALITAWQHYQHLDLNCSFPTWCEQQQLHFNYDQALYYSRP
;
A
#
# COMPACT_ATOMS: atom_id res chain seq x y z
N MET A 1 -26.72 5.58 15.05
CA MET A 1 -26.01 5.66 13.77
C MET A 1 -24.55 6.08 14.02
N TYR A 2 -23.63 5.13 14.20
CA TYR A 2 -22.17 5.38 14.29
C TYR A 2 -21.33 4.19 13.76
N TYR A 3 -21.85 3.41 12.81
CA TYR A 3 -21.20 2.15 12.41
C TYR A 3 -19.95 2.36 11.55
N TRP A 4 -19.89 3.44 10.75
CA TRP A 4 -18.85 3.60 9.72
C TRP A 4 -17.43 3.81 10.28
N ASN A 5 -17.29 4.31 11.52
CA ASN A 5 -15.98 4.62 12.12
C ASN A 5 -15.71 3.86 13.42
N GLN A 6 -16.53 2.86 13.72
CA GLN A 6 -16.49 2.12 14.98
C GLN A 6 -15.14 1.42 15.16
N THR A 7 -14.65 0.72 14.14
CA THR A 7 -13.36 0.01 14.17
C THR A 7 -12.18 0.93 14.48
N ASN A 8 -12.17 2.15 13.94
CA ASN A 8 -11.10 3.12 14.21
C ASN A 8 -11.15 3.58 15.67
N PHE A 9 -12.32 3.97 16.19
CA PHE A 9 -12.43 4.47 17.57
C PHE A 9 -12.18 3.38 18.60
N GLU A 10 -12.78 2.20 18.45
CA GLU A 10 -12.50 1.05 19.32
C GLU A 10 -11.03 0.62 19.25
N GLY A 11 -10.43 0.67 18.05
CA GLY A 11 -9.03 0.36 17.85
C GLY A 11 -8.11 1.34 18.60
N LEU A 12 -8.37 2.64 18.48
CA LEU A 12 -7.63 3.67 19.24
C LEU A 12 -7.76 3.46 20.75
N GLN A 13 -8.96 3.13 21.24
CA GLN A 13 -9.18 2.84 22.66
C GLN A 13 -8.34 1.64 23.13
N ARG A 14 -8.41 0.51 22.41
CA ARG A 14 -7.63 -0.70 22.75
C ARG A 14 -6.13 -0.43 22.78
N ILE A 15 -5.62 0.33 21.81
CA ILE A 15 -4.20 0.70 21.75
C ILE A 15 -3.83 1.62 22.92
N ALA A 16 -4.69 2.59 23.26
CA ALA A 16 -4.48 3.46 24.40
C ALA A 16 -4.40 2.66 25.72
N GLU A 17 -5.32 1.75 25.96
CA GLU A 17 -5.36 0.91 27.16
C GLU A 17 -4.15 -0.02 27.24
N TYR A 18 -3.74 -0.61 26.12
CA TYR A 18 -2.60 -1.54 26.07
C TYR A 18 -1.27 -0.84 26.38
N TYR A 19 -1.05 0.37 25.86
CA TYR A 19 0.22 1.09 25.98
C TYR A 19 0.26 2.15 27.09
N GLN A 20 -0.80 2.29 27.90
CA GLN A 20 -0.91 3.38 28.90
C GLN A 20 0.24 3.42 29.93
N GLU A 21 0.79 2.27 30.29
CA GLU A 21 1.94 2.15 31.20
C GLU A 21 3.25 1.75 30.50
N HIS A 22 3.26 1.65 29.16
CA HIS A 22 4.47 1.30 28.44
C HIS A 22 5.43 2.50 28.43
N PRO A 23 6.69 2.37 28.89
CA PRO A 23 7.60 3.50 29.05
C PRO A 23 7.80 4.28 27.75
N ASP A 24 8.05 3.58 26.65
CA ASP A 24 8.26 4.23 25.34
C ASP A 24 6.96 4.72 24.68
N PHE A 25 5.79 4.15 24.99
CA PHE A 25 4.55 4.40 24.25
C PHE A 25 3.47 5.14 25.05
N LYS A 26 3.69 5.46 26.33
CA LYS A 26 2.71 6.14 27.19
C LYS A 26 2.16 7.45 26.59
N LEU A 27 3.03 8.26 25.97
CA LEU A 27 2.61 9.50 25.30
C LEU A 27 1.81 9.22 24.02
N PHE A 28 2.15 8.17 23.27
CA PHE A 28 1.40 7.72 22.11
C PHE A 28 0.03 7.11 22.50
N ALA A 29 -0.03 6.38 23.61
CA ALA A 29 -1.27 5.88 24.21
C ALA A 29 -2.19 7.04 24.60
N ALA A 30 -1.64 8.08 25.23
CA ALA A 30 -2.39 9.29 25.53
C ALA A 30 -2.90 9.99 24.26
N TYR A 31 -2.10 10.05 23.19
CA TYR A 31 -2.56 10.50 21.88
C TYR A 31 -3.79 9.70 21.41
N CYS A 32 -3.70 8.36 21.40
CA CYS A 32 -4.79 7.49 20.96
C CYS A 32 -6.07 7.72 21.78
N TYR A 33 -5.95 7.82 23.10
CA TYR A 33 -7.07 8.13 24.01
C TYR A 33 -7.77 9.44 23.65
N TYR A 34 -7.01 10.54 23.53
CA TYR A 34 -7.62 11.84 23.22
C TYR A 34 -8.16 11.91 21.79
N ARG A 35 -7.56 11.18 20.84
CA ARG A 35 -8.11 11.06 19.48
C ARG A 35 -9.45 10.34 19.46
N GLU A 36 -9.58 9.26 20.23
CA GLU A 36 -10.83 8.51 20.35
C GLU A 36 -11.94 9.37 20.92
N LYS A 37 -11.66 10.18 21.95
CA LYS A 37 -12.61 11.16 22.51
C LYS A 37 -12.92 12.36 21.62
N GLY A 38 -12.34 12.44 20.42
CA GLY A 38 -12.53 13.58 19.52
C GLY A 38 -11.81 14.87 19.96
N LEU A 39 -10.95 14.81 20.98
CA LEU A 39 -10.22 15.94 21.55
C LEU A 39 -8.96 16.26 20.75
N ARG A 40 -9.15 16.72 19.50
CA ARG A 40 -8.09 16.89 18.49
C ARG A 40 -6.91 17.74 18.94
N LYS A 41 -7.15 18.87 19.63
CA LYS A 41 -6.10 19.78 20.10
C LYS A 41 -5.19 19.11 21.14
N ILE A 42 -5.78 18.48 22.15
CA ILE A 42 -5.04 17.78 23.21
C ILE A 42 -4.29 16.59 22.61
N ALA A 43 -4.91 15.84 21.70
CA ALA A 43 -4.23 14.76 21.00
C ALA A 43 -3.00 15.27 20.23
N LEU A 44 -3.11 16.39 19.53
CA LEU A 44 -1.98 16.98 18.82
C LEU A 44 -0.82 17.31 19.77
N GLU A 45 -1.12 17.87 20.93
CA GLU A 45 -0.11 18.15 21.97
C GLU A 45 0.56 16.85 22.45
N LYS A 46 -0.20 15.76 22.65
CA LYS A 46 0.35 14.46 23.07
C LYS A 46 1.25 13.82 22.03
N ILE A 47 0.87 13.87 20.74
CA ILE A 47 1.73 13.29 19.70
C ILE A 47 3.00 14.12 19.48
N GLN A 48 2.94 15.44 19.63
CA GLN A 48 4.14 16.29 19.60
C GLN A 48 5.06 15.99 20.78
N ALA A 49 4.52 15.82 21.99
CA ALA A 49 5.30 15.42 23.15
C ALA A 49 5.94 14.04 22.98
N PHE A 50 5.22 13.07 22.39
CA PHE A 50 5.77 11.75 22.05
C PHE A 50 6.96 11.87 21.08
N ILE A 51 6.83 12.66 20.01
CA ILE A 51 7.91 12.88 19.04
C ILE A 51 9.12 13.53 19.71
N GLN A 52 8.91 14.56 20.52
CA GLN A 52 9.99 15.22 21.27
C GLN A 52 10.70 14.24 22.21
N HIS A 53 9.94 13.39 22.92
CA HIS A 53 10.50 12.35 23.77
C HIS A 53 11.36 11.36 22.98
N CYS A 54 10.91 10.91 21.81
CA CYS A 54 11.71 10.04 20.95
C CYS A 54 13.01 10.74 20.51
N GLN A 55 12.93 12.01 20.13
CA GLN A 55 14.08 12.79 19.65
C GLN A 55 15.18 13.01 20.69
N THR A 56 14.89 12.91 22.00
CA THR A 56 15.93 12.98 23.05
C THR A 56 16.65 11.65 23.26
N ALA A 57 16.13 10.55 22.72
CA ALA A 57 16.72 9.23 22.84
C ALA A 57 17.84 9.01 21.79
N SER A 58 18.68 8.00 22.04
CA SER A 58 19.70 7.57 21.07
C SER A 58 19.07 7.12 19.75
N MET A 59 19.82 7.20 18.64
CA MET A 59 19.34 6.73 17.34
C MET A 59 18.86 5.27 17.38
N ALA A 60 19.57 4.39 18.10
CA ALA A 60 19.17 3.00 18.27
C ALA A 60 17.78 2.87 18.94
N GLN A 61 17.52 3.67 19.98
CA GLN A 61 16.22 3.67 20.66
C GLN A 61 15.13 4.28 19.77
N GLN A 62 15.42 5.36 19.04
CA GLN A 62 14.47 5.95 18.09
C GLN A 62 14.04 4.94 17.04
N LEU A 63 14.99 4.20 16.45
CA LEU A 63 14.70 3.17 15.47
C LEU A 63 13.91 2.01 16.08
N HIS A 64 14.25 1.58 17.30
CA HIS A 64 13.49 0.54 18.00
C HIS A 64 12.00 0.91 18.15
N ILE A 65 11.73 2.11 18.68
CA ILE A 65 10.37 2.64 18.87
C ILE A 65 9.66 2.78 17.51
N ALA A 66 10.33 3.39 16.52
CA ALA A 66 9.74 3.63 15.22
C ALA A 66 9.36 2.34 14.49
N LEU A 67 10.22 1.31 14.52
CA LEU A 67 9.92 0.02 13.90
C LEU A 67 8.74 -0.67 14.58
N GLN A 68 8.64 -0.62 15.92
CA GLN A 68 7.48 -1.15 16.63
C GLN A 68 6.19 -0.40 16.27
N LEU A 69 6.25 0.93 16.20
CA LEU A 69 5.12 1.77 15.83
C LEU A 69 4.67 1.53 14.38
N LEU A 70 5.60 1.42 13.44
CA LEU A 70 5.31 1.13 12.04
C LEU A 70 4.66 -0.25 11.85
N ASN A 71 5.14 -1.27 12.58
CA ASN A 71 4.50 -2.57 12.61
C ASN A 71 3.06 -2.50 13.15
N LEU A 72 2.86 -1.79 14.28
CA LEU A 72 1.52 -1.57 14.86
C LEU A 72 0.57 -0.93 13.84
N ILE A 73 1.01 0.14 13.17
CA ILE A 73 0.20 0.84 12.16
C ILE A 73 -0.13 -0.09 10.99
N ALA A 74 0.87 -0.82 10.48
CA ALA A 74 0.69 -1.72 9.34
C ALA A 74 -0.27 -2.89 9.63
N GLN A 75 -0.29 -3.38 10.87
CA GLN A 75 -1.20 -4.45 11.32
C GLN A 75 -2.64 -3.96 11.52
N HIS A 76 -2.85 -2.65 11.60
CA HIS A 76 -4.16 -2.05 11.86
C HIS A 76 -4.56 -0.99 10.83
N PRO A 77 -4.66 -1.34 9.53
CA PRO A 77 -4.96 -0.38 8.46
C PRO A 77 -6.33 0.32 8.62
N ASN A 78 -7.27 -0.30 9.33
CA ASN A 78 -8.60 0.26 9.59
C ASN A 78 -8.61 1.32 10.70
N ILE A 79 -7.53 1.47 11.46
CA ILE A 79 -7.36 2.52 12.47
C ILE A 79 -6.56 3.67 11.83
N HIS A 80 -7.16 4.28 10.79
CA HIS A 80 -6.53 5.30 9.96
C HIS A 80 -6.05 6.54 10.74
N GLN A 81 -6.52 6.74 11.98
CA GLN A 81 -6.07 7.82 12.85
C GLN A 81 -4.81 7.51 13.67
N LEU A 82 -4.19 6.33 13.56
CA LEU A 82 -2.91 6.06 14.24
C LEU A 82 -1.75 6.90 13.71
N MET A 83 -1.78 7.23 12.41
CA MET A 83 -0.72 7.99 11.76
C MET A 83 -1.14 9.45 11.57
N SER A 84 -0.88 10.30 12.56
CA SER A 84 -1.01 11.75 12.37
C SER A 84 0.06 12.29 11.42
N GLN A 85 -0.22 13.41 10.74
CA GLN A 85 0.74 14.10 9.89
C GLN A 85 2.09 14.41 10.57
N PRO A 86 2.17 14.98 11.80
CA PRO A 86 3.46 15.23 12.44
C PRO A 86 4.22 13.93 12.74
N LEU A 87 3.51 12.85 13.11
CA LEU A 87 4.14 11.54 13.31
C LEU A 87 4.70 10.98 12.00
N GLN A 88 3.92 11.06 10.91
CA GLN A 88 4.38 10.61 9.60
C GLN A 88 5.65 11.35 9.16
N GLN A 89 5.69 12.68 9.33
CA GLN A 89 6.87 13.47 8.98
C GLN A 89 8.10 13.08 9.82
N TYR A 90 7.92 12.84 11.12
CA TYR A 90 8.98 12.36 12.00
C TYR A 90 9.52 10.99 11.53
N LEU A 91 8.63 10.03 11.29
CA LEU A 91 8.99 8.69 10.84
C LEU A 91 9.70 8.71 9.47
N LEU A 92 9.23 9.54 8.54
CA LEU A 92 9.88 9.75 7.23
C LEU A 92 11.33 10.23 7.40
N ASN A 93 11.53 11.30 8.17
CA ASN A 93 12.86 11.86 8.40
C ASN A 93 13.78 10.86 9.09
N LEU A 94 13.26 10.13 10.08
CA LEU A 94 14.02 9.11 10.80
C LEU A 94 14.44 7.95 9.87
N MET A 95 13.54 7.45 9.02
CA MET A 95 13.87 6.36 8.08
C MET A 95 14.89 6.81 7.02
N GLN A 96 14.80 8.07 6.55
CA GLN A 96 15.80 8.64 5.65
C GLN A 96 17.19 8.71 6.31
N GLN A 97 17.26 9.17 7.56
CA GLN A 97 18.49 9.18 8.34
C GLN A 97 19.02 7.76 8.59
N ALA A 98 18.12 6.81 8.90
CA ALA A 98 18.47 5.41 9.11
C ALA A 98 19.14 4.80 7.88
N ILE A 99 18.62 5.07 6.68
CA ILE A 99 19.20 4.61 5.41
C ILE A 99 20.58 5.22 5.18
N GLN A 100 20.78 6.50 5.51
CA GLN A 100 22.10 7.14 5.39
C GLN A 100 23.14 6.50 6.31
N GLN A 101 22.74 6.14 7.54
CA GLN A 101 23.65 5.56 8.54
C GLN A 101 23.85 4.04 8.36
N TYR A 102 22.83 3.34 7.87
CA TYR A 102 22.78 1.89 7.75
C TYR A 102 22.23 1.46 6.38
N PRO A 103 22.96 1.73 5.28
CA PRO A 103 22.46 1.58 3.90
C PRO A 103 22.24 0.14 3.43
N HIS A 104 22.63 -0.86 4.22
CA HIS A 104 22.45 -2.28 3.91
C HIS A 104 21.33 -2.93 4.71
N THR A 105 20.57 -2.16 5.49
CA THR A 105 19.47 -2.69 6.30
C THR A 105 18.15 -2.63 5.51
N ALA A 106 17.69 -3.78 5.03
CA ALA A 106 16.50 -3.91 4.18
C ALA A 106 15.23 -3.28 4.80
N CYS A 107 15.02 -3.46 6.11
CA CYS A 107 13.79 -3.01 6.76
C CYS A 107 13.60 -1.49 6.72
N TYR A 108 14.66 -0.68 6.70
CA TYR A 108 14.53 0.78 6.61
C TYR A 108 14.01 1.22 5.25
N TYR A 109 14.45 0.56 4.17
CA TYR A 109 13.90 0.79 2.82
C TYR A 109 12.44 0.33 2.73
N GLN A 110 12.10 -0.82 3.31
CA GLN A 110 10.71 -1.30 3.36
C GLN A 110 9.80 -0.26 4.01
N TRP A 111 10.18 0.23 5.18
CA TRP A 111 9.36 1.16 5.94
C TRP A 111 9.32 2.55 5.34
N LEU A 112 10.40 3.03 4.73
CA LEU A 112 10.33 4.27 3.95
C LEU A 112 9.39 4.08 2.75
N GLY A 113 9.47 2.95 2.04
CA GLY A 113 8.55 2.60 0.95
C GLY A 113 7.09 2.52 1.40
N TYR A 114 6.83 2.06 2.62
CA TYR A 114 5.50 2.09 3.24
C TYR A 114 5.00 3.51 3.48
N LEU A 115 5.86 4.40 3.99
CA LEU A 115 5.49 5.79 4.29
C LEU A 115 5.34 6.67 3.04
N THR A 116 6.08 6.38 1.97
CA THR A 116 6.09 7.17 0.72
C THR A 116 5.29 6.54 -0.41
N HIS A 117 4.87 5.28 -0.27
CA HIS A 117 4.26 4.50 -1.34
C HIS A 117 5.15 4.43 -2.60
N ASP A 118 6.45 4.19 -2.41
CA ASP A 118 7.44 4.15 -3.50
C ASP A 118 7.91 2.71 -3.79
N LEU A 119 7.63 2.24 -5.01
CA LEU A 119 8.02 0.93 -5.52
C LEU A 119 9.55 0.71 -5.48
N ALA A 120 10.35 1.73 -5.81
CA ALA A 120 11.81 1.58 -5.90
C ALA A 120 12.41 1.25 -4.52
N LEU A 121 11.81 1.76 -3.44
CA LEU A 121 12.22 1.45 -2.07
C LEU A 121 11.90 0.00 -1.69
N TYR A 122 10.73 -0.52 -2.07
CA TYR A 122 10.42 -1.93 -1.86
C TYR A 122 11.34 -2.84 -2.68
N GLN A 123 11.63 -2.49 -3.93
CA GLN A 123 12.59 -3.23 -4.76
C GLN A 123 13.99 -3.22 -4.14
N LYS A 124 14.44 -2.08 -3.61
CA LYS A 124 15.72 -1.98 -2.91
C LYS A 124 15.74 -2.82 -1.63
N ALA A 125 14.67 -2.80 -0.84
CA ALA A 125 14.52 -3.62 0.35
C ALA A 125 14.59 -5.11 0.01
N TYR A 126 13.85 -5.55 -1.01
CA TYR A 126 13.85 -6.93 -1.48
C TYR A 126 15.20 -7.38 -2.06
N ALA A 127 15.92 -6.48 -2.73
CA ALA A 127 17.27 -6.77 -3.21
C ALA A 127 18.28 -6.98 -2.07
N LEU A 128 18.09 -6.30 -0.92
CA LEU A 128 18.91 -6.47 0.27
C LEU A 128 18.52 -7.71 1.08
N ASP A 129 17.23 -8.07 1.08
CA ASP A 129 16.69 -9.27 1.74
C ASP A 129 15.64 -9.98 0.85
N PRO A 130 16.07 -10.91 -0.02
CA PRO A 130 15.16 -11.64 -0.90
C PRO A 130 14.19 -12.60 -0.19
N GLN A 131 14.36 -12.82 1.11
CA GLN A 131 13.43 -13.64 1.91
C GLN A 131 12.22 -12.83 2.39
N ASN A 132 12.29 -11.50 2.30
CA ASN A 132 11.23 -10.60 2.75
C ASN A 132 9.99 -10.67 1.84
N GLN A 133 9.08 -11.57 2.20
CA GLN A 133 7.83 -11.79 1.46
C GLN A 133 6.90 -10.56 1.51
N ASN A 134 6.94 -9.74 2.57
CA ASN A 134 6.13 -8.52 2.66
C ASN A 134 6.53 -7.50 1.59
N CYS A 135 7.83 -7.32 1.36
CA CYS A 135 8.32 -6.47 0.26
C CYS A 135 7.90 -7.03 -1.09
N LEU A 136 8.07 -8.33 -1.30
CA LEU A 136 7.69 -9.00 -2.54
C LEU A 136 6.19 -8.83 -2.84
N GLU A 137 5.34 -9.01 -1.84
CA GLU A 137 3.89 -8.78 -1.92
C GLU A 137 3.57 -7.36 -2.36
N LYS A 138 4.21 -6.36 -1.73
CA LYS A 138 4.01 -4.95 -2.08
C LYS A 138 4.44 -4.64 -3.51
N ILE A 139 5.59 -5.17 -3.96
CA ILE A 139 6.05 -5.02 -5.34
C ILE A 139 5.01 -5.57 -6.32
N ILE A 140 4.49 -6.77 -6.06
CA ILE A 140 3.45 -7.41 -6.88
C ILE A 140 2.18 -6.57 -6.92
N GLN A 141 1.71 -6.09 -5.76
CA GLN A 141 0.55 -5.21 -5.65
C GLN A 141 0.72 -3.92 -6.46
N PHE A 142 1.90 -3.30 -6.44
CA PHE A 142 2.20 -2.11 -7.25
C PHE A 142 2.08 -2.40 -8.75
N TYR A 143 2.66 -3.49 -9.24
CA TYR A 143 2.55 -3.84 -10.65
C TYR A 143 1.11 -4.11 -11.06
N ILE A 144 0.35 -4.84 -10.23
CA ILE A 144 -1.07 -5.08 -10.47
C ILE A 144 -1.84 -3.75 -10.53
N GLN A 145 -1.69 -2.87 -9.55
CA GLN A 145 -2.37 -1.56 -9.53
C GLN A 145 -2.02 -0.69 -10.74
N GLN A 146 -0.76 -0.72 -11.20
CA GLN A 146 -0.36 0.02 -12.38
C GLN A 146 -0.97 -0.57 -13.66
N ILE A 147 -1.01 -1.89 -13.79
CA ILE A 147 -1.64 -2.56 -14.94
C ILE A 147 -3.14 -2.29 -14.94
N ASP A 148 -3.78 -2.45 -13.79
CA ASP A 148 -5.19 -2.14 -13.56
C ASP A 148 -5.53 -0.71 -14.00
N TRP A 149 -4.75 0.26 -13.53
CA TRP A 149 -4.87 1.66 -13.94
C TRP A 149 -4.72 1.85 -15.46
N GLN A 150 -3.90 1.06 -16.16
CA GLN A 150 -3.81 1.16 -17.61
C GLN A 150 -5.02 0.55 -18.34
N THR A 151 -5.65 -0.46 -17.73
CA THR A 151 -6.71 -1.25 -18.35
C THR A 151 -8.14 -0.88 -17.91
N HIS A 152 -8.32 -0.08 -16.86
CA HIS A 152 -9.65 0.10 -16.25
C HIS A 152 -10.69 0.76 -17.17
N HIS A 153 -10.25 1.56 -18.16
CA HIS A 153 -11.13 2.16 -19.17
C HIS A 153 -11.35 1.30 -20.41
N LEU A 154 -10.93 0.03 -20.41
CA LEU A 154 -11.16 -0.84 -21.56
C LEU A 154 -12.66 -1.10 -21.80
N CYS A 155 -13.51 -0.94 -20.80
CA CYS A 155 -14.96 -0.91 -20.98
C CYS A 155 -15.45 0.22 -21.92
N GLU A 156 -14.65 1.28 -22.06
CA GLU A 156 -14.87 2.41 -22.95
C GLU A 156 -14.04 2.30 -24.23
N SER A 157 -13.43 1.13 -24.48
CA SER A 157 -12.48 0.91 -25.57
C SER A 157 -11.29 1.89 -25.51
N PHE A 158 -10.85 2.21 -24.29
CA PHE A 158 -9.76 3.14 -24.07
C PHE A 158 -8.70 2.51 -23.15
N PHE A 159 -7.45 2.58 -23.59
CA PHE A 159 -6.29 2.10 -22.83
C PHE A 159 -5.43 3.29 -22.43
N ILE A 160 -5.06 3.37 -21.15
CA ILE A 160 -4.26 4.50 -20.67
C ILE A 160 -2.77 4.23 -20.86
N GLY A 161 -2.11 5.17 -21.53
CA GLY A 161 -0.67 5.17 -21.74
C GLY A 161 -0.24 4.19 -22.84
N GLU A 162 1.01 3.74 -22.77
CA GLU A 162 1.59 2.88 -23.80
C GLU A 162 1.45 1.41 -23.46
N LEU A 163 0.97 0.64 -24.44
CA LEU A 163 0.82 -0.81 -24.34
C LEU A 163 2.15 -1.52 -24.04
N LYS A 164 3.26 -1.06 -24.64
CA LYS A 164 4.59 -1.61 -24.38
C LYS A 164 4.97 -1.54 -22.90
N HIS A 165 4.77 -0.38 -22.26
CA HIS A 165 5.03 -0.23 -20.82
C HIS A 165 4.17 -1.16 -19.96
N CYS A 166 2.94 -1.44 -20.37
CA CYS A 166 2.08 -2.39 -19.66
C CYS A 166 2.58 -3.83 -19.79
N LEU A 167 3.02 -4.23 -20.99
CA LEU A 167 3.63 -5.54 -21.22
C LEU A 167 4.92 -5.73 -20.42
N ASP A 168 5.78 -4.71 -20.36
CA ASP A 168 7.00 -4.73 -19.56
C ASP A 168 6.67 -4.94 -18.07
N LYS A 169 5.67 -4.22 -17.54
CA LYS A 169 5.17 -4.41 -16.16
C LYS A 169 4.60 -5.81 -15.95
N LEU A 170 3.82 -6.33 -16.89
CA LEU A 170 3.24 -7.67 -16.83
C LEU A 170 4.34 -8.74 -16.80
N GLN A 171 5.43 -8.55 -17.55
CA GLN A 171 6.59 -9.41 -17.51
C GLN A 171 7.32 -9.34 -16.15
N GLN A 172 7.54 -8.14 -15.61
CA GLN A 172 8.12 -7.97 -14.26
C GLN A 172 7.25 -8.63 -13.19
N LEU A 173 5.93 -8.44 -13.24
CA LEU A 173 4.98 -9.09 -12.35
C LEU A 173 5.15 -10.61 -12.35
N LYS A 174 5.23 -11.23 -13.54
CA LYS A 174 5.46 -12.68 -13.66
C LYS A 174 6.74 -13.14 -12.96
N GLN A 175 7.82 -12.36 -13.09
CA GLN A 175 9.11 -12.67 -12.49
C GLN A 175 9.03 -12.63 -10.95
N TYR A 176 8.40 -11.60 -10.38
CA TYR A 176 8.21 -11.49 -8.92
C TYR A 176 7.28 -12.57 -8.36
N ILE A 177 6.18 -12.89 -9.05
CA ILE A 177 5.28 -13.98 -8.62
C ILE A 177 6.02 -15.32 -8.51
N ALA A 178 6.99 -15.59 -9.40
CA ALA A 178 7.77 -16.82 -9.35
C ALA A 178 8.61 -16.96 -8.07
N GLN A 179 8.95 -15.84 -7.42
CA GLN A 179 9.77 -15.81 -6.20
C GLN A 179 8.95 -16.02 -4.90
N PHE A 180 7.62 -16.05 -4.97
CA PHE A 180 6.76 -16.11 -3.79
C PHE A 180 6.84 -17.48 -3.11
N SER A 181 7.22 -17.56 -1.84
CA SER A 181 7.47 -18.84 -1.17
C SER A 181 6.17 -19.61 -0.85
N GLN A 182 5.11 -18.91 -0.46
CA GLN A 182 3.83 -19.53 -0.10
C GLN A 182 3.01 -19.90 -1.34
N GLN A 183 2.59 -21.16 -1.43
CA GLN A 183 1.89 -21.69 -2.61
C GLN A 183 0.50 -21.08 -2.80
N SER A 184 -0.23 -20.81 -1.71
CA SER A 184 -1.55 -20.16 -1.75
C SER A 184 -1.47 -18.77 -2.36
N ASP A 185 -0.55 -17.95 -1.85
CA ASP A 185 -0.39 -16.56 -2.27
C ASP A 185 0.15 -16.48 -3.70
N ARG A 186 1.09 -17.36 -4.04
CA ARG A 186 1.57 -17.52 -5.41
C ARG A 186 0.42 -17.83 -6.37
N ARG A 187 -0.47 -18.76 -6.01
CA ARG A 187 -1.62 -19.13 -6.84
C ARG A 187 -2.59 -17.96 -7.02
N TYR A 188 -2.87 -17.21 -5.94
CA TYR A 188 -3.69 -16.02 -6.01
C TYR A 188 -3.13 -15.01 -7.02
N TYR A 189 -1.84 -14.66 -6.91
CA TYR A 189 -1.23 -13.71 -7.84
C TYR A 189 -1.07 -14.25 -9.27
N GLN A 190 -0.88 -15.56 -9.43
CA GLN A 190 -0.91 -16.20 -10.75
C GLN A 190 -2.26 -16.03 -11.45
N GLN A 191 -3.37 -16.13 -10.72
CA GLN A 191 -4.71 -15.88 -11.28
C GLN A 191 -4.87 -14.42 -11.72
N GLN A 192 -4.39 -13.47 -10.91
CA GLN A 192 -4.38 -12.04 -11.27
C GLN A 192 -3.52 -11.79 -12.53
N TYR A 193 -2.33 -12.38 -12.60
CA TYR A 193 -1.47 -12.30 -13.79
C TYR A 193 -2.16 -12.87 -15.03
N GLN A 194 -2.79 -14.05 -14.92
CA GLN A 194 -3.51 -14.68 -16.04
C GLN A 194 -4.67 -13.82 -16.53
N TYR A 195 -5.42 -13.21 -15.62
CA TYR A 195 -6.49 -12.27 -15.95
C TYR A 195 -5.98 -11.10 -16.78
N TYR A 196 -4.99 -10.35 -16.28
CA TYR A 196 -4.47 -9.20 -17.00
C TYR A 196 -3.74 -9.58 -18.29
N GLN A 197 -3.06 -10.74 -18.31
CA GLN A 197 -2.45 -11.25 -19.54
C GLN A 197 -3.51 -11.48 -20.62
N ALA A 198 -4.61 -12.16 -20.30
CA ALA A 198 -5.70 -12.39 -21.24
C ALA A 198 -6.33 -11.07 -21.72
N LEU A 199 -6.59 -10.13 -20.80
CA LEU A 199 -7.17 -8.83 -21.10
C LEU A 199 -6.28 -7.99 -22.05
N ILE A 200 -4.98 -7.92 -21.76
CA ILE A 200 -4.02 -7.17 -22.58
C ILE A 200 -3.83 -7.81 -23.95
N THR A 201 -3.77 -9.15 -24.03
CA THR A 201 -3.69 -9.86 -25.32
C THR A 201 -4.95 -9.65 -26.16
N ALA A 202 -6.13 -9.65 -25.54
CA ALA A 202 -7.39 -9.33 -26.21
C ALA A 202 -7.37 -7.89 -26.76
N TRP A 203 -6.94 -6.92 -25.94
CA TRP A 203 -6.82 -5.54 -26.36
C TRP A 203 -5.83 -5.34 -27.52
N GLN A 204 -4.67 -5.99 -27.45
CA GLN A 204 -3.68 -5.99 -28.53
C GLN A 204 -4.28 -6.45 -29.85
N HIS A 205 -5.04 -7.54 -29.84
CA HIS A 205 -5.68 -8.04 -31.05
C HIS A 205 -6.72 -7.05 -31.56
N TYR A 206 -7.59 -6.55 -30.68
CA TYR A 206 -8.61 -5.57 -31.02
C TYR A 206 -8.04 -4.32 -31.71
N GLN A 207 -6.91 -3.78 -31.24
CA GLN A 207 -6.26 -2.59 -31.81
C GLN A 207 -5.78 -2.75 -33.27
N HIS A 208 -5.62 -3.99 -33.74
CA HIS A 208 -5.17 -4.27 -35.10
C HIS A 208 -6.32 -4.58 -36.08
N LEU A 209 -7.56 -4.56 -35.60
CA LEU A 209 -8.73 -4.87 -36.41
C LEU A 209 -9.45 -3.57 -36.81
N ASP A 210 -9.92 -3.52 -38.05
CA ASP A 210 -10.81 -2.44 -38.53
C ASP A 210 -12.25 -2.81 -38.17
N LEU A 211 -12.66 -2.44 -36.95
CA LEU A 211 -13.95 -2.80 -36.36
C LEU A 211 -14.83 -1.57 -36.14
N ASN A 212 -16.12 -1.73 -36.44
CA ASN A 212 -17.16 -0.75 -36.12
C ASN A 212 -17.86 -1.05 -34.77
N CYS A 213 -17.21 -1.78 -33.86
CA CYS A 213 -17.74 -2.11 -32.54
C CYS A 213 -16.75 -1.76 -31.43
N SER A 214 -17.26 -1.63 -30.19
CA SER A 214 -16.42 -1.37 -29.01
C SER A 214 -15.66 -2.62 -28.58
N PHE A 215 -14.60 -2.44 -27.78
CA PHE A 215 -13.82 -3.54 -27.21
C PHE A 215 -14.67 -4.54 -26.41
N PRO A 216 -15.62 -4.13 -25.53
CA PRO A 216 -16.49 -5.09 -24.85
C PRO A 216 -17.37 -5.88 -25.81
N THR A 217 -17.98 -5.21 -26.81
CA THR A 217 -18.80 -5.91 -27.82
C THR A 217 -17.96 -6.91 -28.61
N TRP A 218 -16.73 -6.54 -28.98
CA TRP A 218 -15.82 -7.45 -29.64
C TRP A 218 -15.44 -8.65 -28.75
N CYS A 219 -15.14 -8.42 -27.47
CA CYS A 219 -14.86 -9.48 -26.50
C CYS A 219 -16.03 -10.48 -26.38
N GLU A 220 -17.27 -9.99 -26.29
CA GLU A 220 -18.47 -10.85 -26.26
C GLU A 220 -18.59 -11.73 -27.52
N GLN A 221 -18.33 -11.16 -28.70
CA GLN A 221 -18.31 -11.91 -29.97
C GLN A 221 -17.24 -13.00 -29.99
N GLN A 222 -16.11 -12.79 -29.31
CA GLN A 222 -15.03 -13.76 -29.14
C GLN A 222 -15.24 -14.71 -27.94
N GLN A 223 -16.39 -14.63 -27.24
CA GLN A 223 -16.66 -15.39 -26.01
C GLN A 223 -15.62 -15.15 -24.90
N LEU A 224 -15.04 -13.95 -24.87
CA LEU A 224 -14.13 -13.48 -23.82
C LEU A 224 -14.92 -12.68 -22.79
N HIS A 225 -14.79 -13.06 -21.52
CA HIS A 225 -15.47 -12.39 -20.42
C HIS A 225 -14.45 -11.78 -19.46
N PHE A 226 -14.50 -10.46 -19.33
CA PHE A 226 -13.69 -9.69 -18.38
C PHE A 226 -14.60 -8.94 -17.41
N ASN A 227 -14.14 -8.76 -16.18
CA ASN A 227 -14.85 -7.97 -15.19
C ASN A 227 -14.49 -6.51 -15.40
N TYR A 228 -15.38 -5.78 -16.04
CA TYR A 228 -15.30 -4.34 -16.07
C TYR A 228 -15.99 -3.82 -14.80
N ASP A 229 -15.23 -3.19 -13.91
CA ASP A 229 -15.87 -2.37 -12.89
C ASP A 229 -16.67 -1.30 -13.63
N GLN A 230 -18.00 -1.30 -13.46
CA GLN A 230 -18.86 -0.30 -14.08
C GLN A 230 -18.39 1.07 -13.57
N ALA A 231 -17.70 1.81 -14.42
CA ALA A 231 -17.41 3.19 -14.14
C ALA A 231 -18.76 3.91 -14.12
N LEU A 232 -19.27 4.19 -12.93
CA LEU A 232 -20.45 5.00 -12.67
C LEU A 232 -20.14 6.44 -13.10
N TYR A 233 -20.04 6.69 -14.40
CA TYR A 233 -20.06 8.04 -14.93
C TYR A 233 -21.50 8.50 -14.89
N TYR A 234 -21.77 9.49 -14.04
CA TYR A 234 -23.00 10.26 -14.03
C TYR A 234 -23.44 10.54 -15.47
N SER A 235 -24.56 9.93 -15.87
CA SER A 235 -25.31 10.34 -17.06
C SER A 235 -25.56 11.84 -16.92
N ARG A 236 -24.83 12.66 -17.69
CA ARG A 236 -25.13 14.09 -17.78
C ARG A 236 -26.49 14.24 -18.46
N PRO A 237 -27.34 15.16 -17.97
CA PRO A 237 -28.72 15.34 -18.42
C PRO A 237 -28.84 15.75 -19.88
#